data_AF-A0A1E4F2L5-F1
#
_entry.id   AF-A0A1E4F2L5-F1
#
_cell.length_a   1.000
_cell.length_b   1.000
_cell.length_c   1.000
_cell.angle_alpha   90.00
_cell.angle_beta   90.00
_cell.angle_gamma   90.00
#
_symmetry.space_group_name_H-M   'P 1'
#
loop_
_entity.id
_entity.type
_entity.pdbx_description
1 polymer ?
#
loop_
_entity_poly.entity_id
_entity_poly.type
_entity_poly.pdbx_seq_one_letter_code
_entity_poly.pdbx_strand_id
1 'polypeptide(L)'
;MMSLSPNPADLPEGSQLDFQRLLAFPLETPERMRIAVERHLHNVREAASEYPQANQAVARQIAEELRELLGYGEETPLLHQQWIQAAARYFFLNQDENHDWATAEGFDDDLAVVRCVARACSAVTG
;
A
#
# COMPACT_ATOMS: atom_id res chain seq x y z
N MET A 1 -26.90 2.40 -6.64
CA MET A 1 -25.96 2.75 -5.56
C MET A 1 -24.82 1.78 -5.62
N MET A 2 -23.59 2.22 -5.93
CA MET A 2 -22.42 1.36 -5.77
C MET A 2 -22.17 1.20 -4.27
N SER A 3 -22.32 -0.02 -3.76
CA SER A 3 -21.89 -0.33 -2.39
C SER A 3 -20.38 -0.18 -2.35
N LEU A 4 -19.86 0.70 -1.51
CA LEU A 4 -18.42 0.77 -1.27
C LEU A 4 -17.96 -0.58 -0.69
N SER A 5 -16.83 -1.09 -1.18
CA SER A 5 -16.19 -2.24 -0.55
C SER A 5 -15.81 -1.87 0.88
N PRO A 6 -16.05 -2.75 1.86
CA PRO A 6 -15.70 -2.46 3.25
C PRO A 6 -14.17 -2.36 3.40
N ASN A 7 -13.72 -1.57 4.37
CA ASN A 7 -12.32 -1.55 4.77
C ASN A 7 -11.95 -2.85 5.54
N PRO A 8 -10.67 -3.23 5.57
CA PRO A 8 -10.18 -4.22 6.52
C PRO A 8 -10.48 -3.80 7.95
N ALA A 9 -10.70 -4.77 8.84
CA ALA A 9 -10.76 -4.51 10.27
C ALA A 9 -9.42 -3.92 10.75
N ASP A 10 -9.47 -2.99 11.70
CA ASP A 10 -8.30 -2.31 12.28
C ASP A 10 -7.46 -1.45 11.31
N LEU A 11 -8.05 -1.01 10.19
CA LEU A 11 -7.42 -0.01 9.33
C LEU A 11 -7.23 1.30 10.12
N PRO A 12 -6.02 1.91 10.14
CA PRO A 12 -5.76 3.14 10.87
C PRO A 12 -6.75 4.25 10.54
N GLU A 13 -7.30 4.92 11.56
CA GLU A 13 -8.37 5.94 11.40
C GLU A 13 -8.01 7.03 10.39
N GLY A 14 -6.77 7.52 10.43
CA GLY A 14 -6.26 8.54 9.50
C GLY A 14 -6.26 8.11 8.03
N SER A 15 -6.12 6.81 7.76
CA SER A 15 -6.01 6.26 6.41
C SER A 15 -7.36 5.84 5.81
N GLN A 16 -8.43 5.77 6.62
CA GLN A 16 -9.69 5.14 6.20
C GLN A 16 -10.35 5.82 5.01
N LEU A 17 -10.31 7.16 4.94
CA LEU A 17 -10.95 7.92 3.87
C LEU A 17 -10.24 7.72 2.54
N ASP A 18 -8.91 7.84 2.53
CA ASP A 18 -8.12 7.67 1.32
C ASP A 18 -8.13 6.22 0.87
N PHE A 19 -8.06 5.27 1.79
CA PHE A 19 -8.22 3.86 1.47
C PHE A 19 -9.58 3.55 0.82
N GLN A 20 -10.68 4.11 1.34
CA GLN A 20 -12.01 3.96 0.70
C GLN A 20 -12.05 4.53 -0.71
N ARG A 21 -11.41 5.68 -0.95
CA ARG A 21 -11.29 6.25 -2.29
C ARG A 21 -10.50 5.32 -3.22
N LEU A 22 -9.44 4.71 -2.70
CA LEU A 22 -8.61 3.76 -3.44
C LEU A 22 -9.36 2.46 -3.81
N LEU A 23 -10.32 2.02 -3.00
CA LEU A 23 -11.18 0.87 -3.31
C LEU A 23 -12.13 1.11 -4.48
N ALA A 24 -12.40 2.36 -4.85
CA ALA A 24 -13.23 2.67 -6.01
C ALA A 24 -12.49 2.48 -7.35
N PHE A 25 -11.16 2.30 -7.34
CA PHE A 25 -10.40 2.08 -8.56
C PHE A 25 -10.64 0.66 -9.12
N PRO A 26 -10.75 0.52 -10.45
CA PRO A 26 -10.78 -0.79 -11.09
C PRO A 26 -9.57 -1.64 -10.69
N LEU A 27 -9.77 -2.96 -10.56
CA LEU A 27 -8.66 -3.88 -10.35
C LEU A 27 -7.71 -3.86 -11.56
N GLU A 28 -6.43 -3.75 -11.25
CA GLU A 28 -5.29 -3.89 -12.15
C GLU A 28 -4.71 -5.28 -12.01
N THR A 29 -3.84 -5.67 -12.95
CA THR A 29 -3.14 -6.95 -12.82
C THR A 29 -2.07 -6.86 -11.72
N PRO A 30 -1.79 -7.96 -11.01
CA PRO A 30 -0.73 -8.00 -10.00
C PRO A 30 0.63 -7.55 -10.57
N GLU A 31 0.95 -7.90 -11.81
CA GLU A 31 2.20 -7.50 -12.48
C GLU A 31 2.29 -5.98 -12.62
N ARG A 32 1.21 -5.32 -13.04
CA ARG A 32 1.18 -3.85 -13.18
C ARG A 32 1.36 -3.17 -11.84
N MET A 33 0.74 -3.72 -10.78
CA MET A 33 0.91 -3.20 -9.43
C MET A 33 2.32 -3.41 -8.89
N ARG A 34 2.95 -4.57 -9.12
CA ARG A 34 4.36 -4.80 -8.75
C ARG A 34 5.30 -3.82 -9.46
N ILE A 35 5.08 -3.56 -10.75
CA ILE A 35 5.86 -2.55 -11.50
C ILE A 35 5.69 -1.16 -10.86
N ALA A 36 4.48 -0.78 -10.45
CA ALA A 36 4.24 0.51 -9.80
C ALA A 36 4.96 0.62 -8.44
N VAL A 37 4.96 -0.45 -7.64
CA VAL A 37 5.69 -0.52 -6.36
C VAL A 37 7.20 -0.37 -6.58
N GLU A 38 7.78 -1.09 -7.55
CA GLU A 38 9.21 -0.97 -7.85
C GLU A 38 9.60 0.42 -8.35
N ARG A 39 8.75 1.03 -9.19
CA ARG A 39 8.96 2.39 -9.65
C ARG A 39 8.94 3.37 -8.48
N HIS A 40 8.00 3.23 -7.55
CA HIS A 40 7.96 4.09 -6.38
C HIS A 40 9.19 3.90 -5.49
N LEU A 41 9.61 2.66 -5.23
CA LEU A 41 10.82 2.38 -4.46
C LEU A 41 12.09 2.95 -5.13
N HIS A 42 12.15 2.92 -6.46
CA HIS A 42 13.22 3.60 -7.20
C HIS A 42 13.18 5.11 -6.96
N ASN A 43 12.02 5.75 -7.07
CA ASN A 43 11.86 7.18 -6.81
C ASN A 43 12.29 7.56 -5.38
N VAL A 44 11.95 6.76 -4.37
CA VAL A 44 12.39 7.00 -2.97
C VAL A 44 13.92 6.95 -2.85
N ARG A 45 14.59 6.06 -3.59
CA ARG A 45 16.06 5.99 -3.60
C ARG A 45 16.69 7.20 -4.28
N GLU A 46 16.14 7.65 -5.40
CA GLU A 46 16.64 8.86 -6.09
C GLU A 46 16.43 10.11 -5.24
N ALA A 47 15.25 10.21 -4.59
CA ALA A 47 14.89 11.32 -3.70
C ALA A 47 15.79 11.40 -2.47
N ALA A 48 16.43 10.31 -2.03
CA ALA A 48 17.31 10.32 -0.86
C ALA A 48 18.53 11.27 -0.99
N SER A 49 18.88 11.67 -2.21
CA SER A 49 19.91 12.69 -2.43
C SER A 49 19.44 14.09 -2.01
N GLU A 50 18.16 14.39 -2.20
CA GLU A 50 17.50 15.65 -1.83
C GLU A 50 16.89 15.59 -0.42
N TYR A 51 16.51 14.40 0.04
CA TYR A 51 15.88 14.12 1.33
C TYR A 51 16.67 13.03 2.09
N PRO A 52 17.83 13.34 2.68
CA PRO A 52 18.67 12.35 3.36
C PRO A 52 17.98 11.64 4.54
N GLN A 53 16.94 12.25 5.11
CA GLN A 53 16.14 11.72 6.19
C GLN A 53 15.03 10.76 5.75
N ALA A 54 14.76 10.63 4.44
CA ALA A 54 13.74 9.73 3.93
C ALA A 54 14.02 8.28 4.36
N ASN A 55 13.02 7.63 4.94
CA ASN A 55 13.17 6.29 5.50
C ASN A 55 13.16 5.20 4.43
N GLN A 56 14.26 5.09 3.69
CA GLN A 56 14.43 4.09 2.62
C GLN A 56 14.32 2.65 3.13
N ALA A 57 14.62 2.40 4.41
CA ALA A 57 14.51 1.07 5.00
C ALA A 57 13.04 0.65 5.13
N VAL A 58 12.18 1.54 5.64
CA VAL A 58 10.74 1.30 5.73
C VAL A 58 10.11 1.18 4.35
N ALA A 59 10.46 2.08 3.41
CA ALA A 59 9.96 1.98 2.03
C ALA A 59 10.33 0.64 1.36
N ARG A 60 11.54 0.12 1.62
CA ARG A 60 11.95 -1.21 1.14
C ARG A 60 11.13 -2.32 1.78
N GLN A 61 10.90 -2.25 3.09
CA GLN A 61 10.08 -3.21 3.80
C GLN A 61 8.65 -3.26 3.24
N ILE A 62 8.03 -2.10 3.03
CA ILE A 62 6.69 -2.01 2.44
C ILE A 62 6.66 -2.66 1.06
N ALA A 63 7.66 -2.37 0.22
CA ALA A 63 7.76 -2.96 -1.10
C ALA A 63 7.90 -4.49 -1.05
N GLU A 64 8.66 -5.03 -0.10
CA GLU A 64 8.79 -6.47 0.13
C GLU A 64 7.45 -7.10 0.54
N GLU A 65 6.75 -6.53 1.53
CA GLU A 65 5.43 -7.01 1.97
C GLU A 65 4.40 -6.93 0.83
N LEU A 66 4.41 -5.86 0.04
CA LEU A 66 3.53 -5.71 -1.12
C LEU A 66 3.84 -6.70 -2.24
N ARG A 67 5.11 -7.07 -2.49
CA ARG A 67 5.45 -8.11 -3.48
C ARG A 67 4.85 -9.45 -3.09
N GLU A 68 4.93 -9.81 -1.81
CA GLU A 68 4.36 -11.05 -1.28
C GLU A 68 2.83 -11.03 -1.41
N LEU A 69 2.18 -9.95 -0.98
CA LEU A 69 0.73 -9.81 -1.11
C LEU A 69 0.26 -9.87 -2.56
N LEU A 70 0.93 -9.14 -3.46
CA LEU A 70 0.66 -9.19 -4.89
C LEU A 70 1.00 -10.55 -5.52
N GLY A 71 1.58 -11.49 -4.78
CA GLY A 71 1.75 -12.91 -5.13
C GLY A 71 0.45 -13.73 -5.15
N TYR A 72 -0.69 -13.11 -4.83
CA TYR A 72 -1.98 -13.78 -4.71
C TYR A 72 -2.41 -14.52 -6.00
N GLY A 73 -3.08 -15.67 -5.83
CA GLY A 73 -3.60 -16.50 -6.93
C GLY A 73 -5.08 -16.24 -7.24
N GLU A 74 -5.61 -16.90 -8.28
CA GLU A 74 -7.01 -16.74 -8.74
C GLU A 74 -8.06 -17.03 -7.66
N GLU A 75 -7.76 -17.92 -6.70
CA GLU A 75 -8.67 -18.27 -5.60
C GLU A 75 -8.79 -17.19 -4.51
N THR A 76 -7.96 -16.15 -4.58
CA THR A 76 -7.97 -15.06 -3.60
C THR A 76 -9.30 -14.30 -3.67
N PRO A 77 -10.01 -14.08 -2.55
CA PRO A 77 -11.27 -13.36 -2.56
C PRO A 77 -11.15 -12.00 -3.24
N LEU A 78 -12.14 -11.63 -4.07
CA LEU A 78 -12.14 -10.37 -4.81
C LEU A 78 -11.91 -9.15 -3.89
N LEU A 79 -12.53 -9.17 -2.71
CA LEU A 79 -12.36 -8.11 -1.70
C LEU A 79 -10.90 -8.00 -1.22
N HIS A 80 -10.20 -9.12 -1.04
CA HIS A 80 -8.79 -9.11 -0.65
C HIS A 80 -7.91 -8.59 -1.79
N GLN A 81 -8.20 -8.95 -3.03
CA GLN A 81 -7.50 -8.39 -4.19
C GLN A 81 -7.65 -6.85 -4.23
N GLN A 82 -8.87 -6.35 -3.95
CA GLN A 82 -9.13 -4.91 -3.85
C GLN A 82 -8.35 -4.26 -2.71
N TRP A 83 -8.31 -4.88 -1.53
CA TRP A 83 -7.53 -4.38 -0.39
C TRP A 83 -6.02 -4.34 -0.68
N ILE A 84 -5.47 -5.39 -1.28
CA ILE A 84 -4.06 -5.47 -1.65
C ILE A 84 -3.70 -4.38 -2.65
N GLN A 85 -4.54 -4.18 -3.69
CA GLN A 85 -4.34 -3.08 -4.63
C GLN A 85 -4.45 -1.71 -3.94
N ALA A 86 -5.42 -1.52 -3.05
CA ALA A 86 -5.59 -0.26 -2.33
C ALA A 86 -4.38 0.03 -1.43
N ALA A 87 -3.84 -0.96 -0.72
CA ALA A 87 -2.61 -0.80 0.07
C ALA A 87 -1.42 -0.42 -0.81
N ALA A 88 -1.25 -1.08 -1.96
CA ALA A 88 -0.19 -0.72 -2.90
C ALA A 88 -0.37 0.71 -3.43
N ARG A 89 -1.60 1.13 -3.74
CA ARG A 89 -1.90 2.50 -4.18
C ARG A 89 -1.69 3.54 -3.09
N TYR A 90 -2.00 3.19 -1.84
CA TYR A 90 -1.80 4.07 -0.69
C TYR A 90 -0.32 4.42 -0.53
N PHE A 91 0.55 3.40 -0.64
CA PHE A 91 2.01 3.57 -0.60
C PHE A 91 2.61 4.56 -1.61
N PHE A 92 1.91 4.85 -2.71
CA PHE A 92 2.38 5.86 -3.67
C PHE A 92 1.40 7.01 -3.88
N LEU A 93 0.38 7.15 -3.02
CA LEU A 93 -0.62 8.23 -3.06
C LEU A 93 -0.03 9.55 -2.56
N ASN A 94 0.82 9.51 -1.54
CA ASN A 94 1.35 10.68 -0.81
C ASN A 94 2.47 11.45 -1.55
N GLN A 95 2.49 11.38 -2.88
CA GLN A 95 3.47 12.11 -3.71
C GLN A 95 3.26 13.63 -3.76
N ASP A 96 2.28 14.20 -3.04
CA ASP A 96 2.14 15.65 -2.90
C ASP A 96 3.16 16.19 -1.88
N GLU A 97 4.36 16.33 -2.43
CA GLU A 97 5.48 17.22 -2.12
C GLU A 97 6.24 17.08 -0.79
N ASN A 98 5.73 16.55 0.32
CA ASN A 98 6.54 16.60 1.56
C ASN A 98 6.22 15.62 2.71
N HIS A 99 5.29 14.68 2.62
CA HIS A 99 4.97 13.90 3.84
C HIS A 99 5.96 12.76 4.12
N ASP A 100 6.17 11.84 3.18
CA ASP A 100 6.92 10.61 3.47
C ASP A 100 8.43 10.78 3.36
N TRP A 101 8.89 11.79 2.62
CA TRP A 101 10.31 12.02 2.38
C TRP A 101 10.89 13.02 3.38
N ALA A 102 10.07 13.86 3.98
CA ALA A 102 10.55 14.95 4.83
C ALA A 102 10.94 14.52 6.25
N THR A 103 10.52 13.32 6.71
CA THR A 103 10.76 12.86 8.08
C THR A 103 11.33 11.44 8.12
N ALA A 104 12.04 11.13 9.21
CA ALA A 104 12.55 9.77 9.46
C ALA A 104 11.43 8.77 9.81
N GLU A 105 10.26 9.27 10.19
CA GLU A 105 9.04 8.52 10.50
C GLU A 105 8.12 8.40 9.26
N GLY A 106 8.56 8.93 8.12
CA GLY A 106 7.84 8.80 6.85
C GLY A 106 7.60 7.34 6.51
N PHE A 107 6.44 7.07 5.89
CA PHE A 107 5.93 5.74 5.54
C PHE A 107 5.42 4.88 6.71
N ASP A 108 5.39 5.37 7.96
CA ASP A 108 4.86 4.58 9.08
C ASP A 108 3.37 4.26 8.92
N ASP A 109 2.58 5.18 8.37
CA ASP A 109 1.17 4.97 8.07
C ASP A 109 0.97 4.00 6.90
N ASP A 110 1.78 4.11 5.84
CA ASP A 110 1.80 3.13 4.74
C ASP A 110 2.09 1.72 5.24
N LEU A 111 3.10 1.57 6.09
CA LEU A 111 3.47 0.29 6.70
C LEU A 111 2.34 -0.25 7.58
N ALA A 112 1.67 0.61 8.35
CA ALA A 112 0.53 0.22 9.16
C ALA A 112 -0.65 -0.28 8.31
N VAL A 113 -0.94 0.40 7.19
CA VAL A 113 -1.95 -0.02 6.21
C VAL A 113 -1.60 -1.36 5.58
N VAL A 114 -0.37 -1.55 5.09
CA VAL A 114 0.08 -2.78 4.44
C VAL A 114 -0.01 -3.97 5.39
N ARG A 115 0.47 -3.81 6.62
CA ARG A 115 0.38 -4.85 7.66
C ARG A 115 -1.05 -5.16 8.07
N CYS A 116 -1.93 -4.16 8.12
CA CYS A 116 -3.35 -4.37 8.35
C CYS A 116 -3.96 -5.26 7.26
N VAL A 117 -3.71 -4.94 5.99
CA VAL A 117 -4.18 -5.76 4.85
C VAL A 117 -3.59 -7.17 4.91
N ALA A 118 -2.31 -7.33 5.20
CA ALA A 118 -1.68 -8.64 5.31
C ALA A 118 -2.34 -9.53 6.36
N ARG A 119 -2.64 -8.98 7.54
CA ARG A 119 -3.37 -9.69 8.60
C ARG A 119 -4.78 -10.07 8.16
N ALA A 120 -5.51 -9.12 7.56
CA ALA A 120 -6.87 -9.35 7.11
C ALA A 120 -6.96 -10.45 6.04
N CYS A 121 -5.99 -10.49 5.12
CA CYS A 121 -5.93 -11.53 4.08
C CYS A 121 -5.57 -12.91 4.65
N SER A 122 -4.73 -12.96 5.69
CA SER A 122 -4.29 -14.20 6.33
C SER A 122 -5.34 -14.81 7.28
N ALA A 123 -6.17 -13.97 7.92
CA ALA A 123 -7.17 -14.40 8.89
C ALA A 123 -8.34 -15.22 8.30
N VAL A 124 -8.48 -15.26 6.98
CA VAL A 124 -9.57 -15.97 6.27
C VAL A 124 -9.13 -17.34 5.74
N THR A 125 -7.82 -17.64 5.78
CA THR A 125 -7.26 -18.92 5.32
C THR A 125 -7.02 -19.93 6.44
N GLY A 126 -7.34 -19.59 7.69
CA GLY A 126 -7.17 -20.42 8.90
C GLY A 126 -8.47 -21.01 9.44
#